data_AF-A0A524LN13-F1
#
_entry.id   AF-A0A524LN13-F1
#
_cell.length_a   1.000
_cell.length_b   1.000
_cell.length_c   1.000
_cell.angle_alpha   90.00
_cell.angle_beta   90.00
_cell.angle_gamma   90.00
#
_symmetry.space_group_name_H-M   'P 1'
#
loop_
_entity.id
_entity.type
_entity.pdbx_description
1 polymer ?
#
loop_
_entity_poly.entity_id
_entity_poly.type
_entity_poly.pdbx_seq_one_letter_code
_entity_poly.pdbx_strand_id
1 'polypeptide(L)'
;MKKEISFALNYALNKGFQIHPDAFKILENVDVKKLEKIIKEIVREKTRQKLFQINQDDLETYLGIKEDLSLQSEVKILSDPTGKITSGEGVKGYNALFSSRFNKLKRIISDRPESKLLKSAASLKNAKIDNDLYVCGLVTVRNSERNVTKIVLEDPSGSFEGIIFDEELQKTAGTLLMDQFVMARIGSAKNSGYIIKDLIFPDIPDQAKNKSESDAYAVFLSDLHIGSKYFMEEEFTDFVSWISSPDPVARKIRFVLIGGDIVDGVGIYPNQNKELVCQTIQEQLKKAEDLIDKIPKNVKIIIMPGNHDPGRRALPQPAIPKKYNSGLWERENVIMV
;
A
#
# COMPACT_ATOMS: atom_id res chain seq x y z
N MET A 1 -49.39 -5.03 -11.37
CA MET A 1 -48.14 -4.47 -10.81
C MET A 1 -48.13 -4.69 -9.30
N LYS A 2 -47.07 -5.28 -8.72
CA LYS A 2 -46.96 -5.44 -7.26
C LYS A 2 -46.95 -4.05 -6.59
N LYS A 3 -47.66 -3.89 -5.48
CA LYS A 3 -47.88 -2.59 -4.78
C LYS A 3 -46.59 -1.83 -4.48
N GLU A 4 -45.54 -2.57 -4.19
CA GLU A 4 -44.21 -2.05 -3.82
C GLU A 4 -43.39 -1.56 -5.05
N ILE A 5 -43.56 -2.17 -6.23
CA ILE A 5 -42.95 -1.70 -7.49
C ILE A 5 -43.50 -0.31 -7.84
N SER A 6 -44.81 -0.11 -7.66
CA SER A 6 -45.46 1.19 -7.87
C SER A 6 -44.88 2.28 -6.95
N PHE A 7 -44.45 1.94 -5.74
CA PHE A 7 -43.88 2.91 -4.80
C PHE A 7 -42.50 3.40 -5.24
N ALA A 8 -41.61 2.48 -5.65
CA ALA A 8 -40.28 2.82 -6.15
C ALA A 8 -40.36 3.67 -7.44
N LEU A 9 -41.28 3.34 -8.35
CA LEU A 9 -41.49 4.10 -9.58
C LEU A 9 -42.10 5.48 -9.31
N ASN A 10 -43.08 5.58 -8.41
CA ASN A 10 -43.66 6.85 -7.99
C ASN A 10 -42.61 7.77 -7.35
N TYR A 11 -41.65 7.23 -6.62
CA TYR A 11 -40.54 8.02 -6.07
C TYR A 11 -39.73 8.71 -7.17
N ALA A 12 -39.32 7.97 -8.21
CA ALA A 12 -38.57 8.54 -9.33
C ALA A 12 -39.38 9.59 -10.10
N LEU A 13 -40.64 9.27 -10.42
CA LEU A 13 -41.55 10.19 -11.13
C LEU A 13 -41.78 11.49 -10.35
N ASN A 14 -42.01 11.41 -9.04
CA ASN A 14 -42.18 12.58 -8.16
C ASN A 14 -40.91 13.44 -8.05
N LYS A 15 -39.73 12.88 -8.35
CA LYS A 15 -38.45 13.60 -8.42
C LYS A 15 -38.15 14.14 -9.82
N GLY A 16 -39.10 14.02 -10.75
CA GLY A 16 -38.98 14.54 -12.12
C GLY A 16 -38.23 13.62 -13.08
N PHE A 17 -38.02 12.36 -12.73
CA PHE A 17 -37.36 11.39 -13.60
C PHE A 17 -38.35 10.73 -14.57
N GLN A 18 -37.93 10.56 -15.82
CA GLN A 18 -38.61 9.72 -16.80
C GLN A 18 -38.01 8.32 -16.80
N ILE A 19 -38.82 7.28 -16.97
CA ILE A 19 -38.35 5.88 -16.99
C ILE A 19 -38.60 5.32 -18.38
N HIS A 20 -37.54 4.84 -19.04
CA HIS A 20 -37.65 4.27 -20.38
C HIS A 20 -38.49 2.97 -20.35
N PRO A 21 -39.33 2.68 -21.37
CA PRO A 21 -40.15 1.47 -21.40
C PRO A 21 -39.35 0.17 -21.24
N ASP A 22 -38.14 0.10 -21.81
CA ASP A 22 -37.31 -1.11 -21.71
C ASP A 22 -36.77 -1.37 -20.29
N ALA A 23 -36.62 -0.33 -19.48
CA ALA A 23 -36.28 -0.48 -18.06
C ALA A 23 -37.38 -1.23 -17.29
N PHE A 24 -38.66 -1.09 -17.66
CA PHE A 24 -39.77 -1.78 -16.97
C PHE A 24 -39.66 -3.30 -17.02
N LYS A 25 -39.14 -3.88 -18.11
CA LYS A 25 -38.98 -5.33 -18.26
C LYS A 25 -38.01 -5.93 -17.23
N ILE A 26 -36.99 -5.17 -16.85
CA ILE A 26 -36.03 -5.57 -15.81
C ILE A 26 -36.67 -5.46 -14.43
N LEU A 27 -37.43 -4.40 -14.19
CA LEU A 27 -38.06 -4.10 -12.89
C LEU A 27 -39.08 -5.17 -12.46
N GLU A 28 -39.70 -5.90 -13.40
CA GLU A 28 -40.67 -6.96 -13.10
C GLU A 28 -40.03 -8.24 -12.51
N ASN A 29 -38.74 -8.47 -12.78
CA ASN A 29 -38.01 -9.69 -12.40
C ASN A 29 -37.11 -9.51 -11.17
N VAL A 30 -37.08 -8.32 -10.56
CA VAL A 30 -36.20 -8.00 -9.43
C VAL A 30 -36.96 -8.05 -8.10
N ASP A 31 -36.29 -8.52 -7.04
CA ASP A 31 -36.81 -8.45 -5.67
C ASP A 31 -37.11 -7.00 -5.27
N VAL A 32 -38.33 -6.78 -4.79
CA VAL A 32 -38.89 -5.44 -4.63
C VAL A 32 -38.19 -4.61 -3.56
N LYS A 33 -37.65 -5.25 -2.51
CA LYS A 33 -36.85 -4.54 -1.49
C LYS A 33 -35.53 -4.00 -2.05
N LYS A 34 -34.89 -4.73 -2.97
CA LYS A 34 -33.68 -4.29 -3.67
C LYS A 34 -33.99 -3.14 -4.62
N LEU A 35 -35.15 -3.20 -5.27
CA LEU A 35 -35.60 -2.22 -6.26
C LEU A 35 -35.72 -0.79 -5.72
N GLU A 36 -36.31 -0.62 -4.54
CA GLU A 36 -36.48 0.71 -3.94
C GLU A 36 -35.14 1.38 -3.63
N LYS A 37 -34.18 0.63 -3.06
CA LYS A 37 -32.83 1.12 -2.75
C LYS A 37 -32.12 1.54 -4.04
N ILE A 38 -32.17 0.71 -5.07
CA ILE A 38 -31.57 0.97 -6.39
C ILE A 38 -32.12 2.24 -7.02
N ILE A 39 -33.44 2.40 -7.09
CA ILE A 39 -34.06 3.58 -7.72
C ILE A 39 -33.69 4.87 -6.97
N LYS A 40 -33.66 4.86 -5.64
CA LYS A 40 -33.23 6.01 -4.84
C LYS A 40 -31.78 6.40 -5.13
N GLU A 41 -30.91 5.43 -5.34
CA GLU A 41 -29.51 5.66 -5.67
C GLU A 41 -29.33 6.20 -7.10
N ILE A 42 -29.99 5.61 -8.10
CA ILE A 42 -29.98 6.10 -9.49
C ILE A 42 -30.44 7.56 -9.52
N VAL A 43 -31.56 7.87 -8.85
CA VAL A 43 -32.08 9.24 -8.75
C VAL A 43 -31.05 10.18 -8.13
N ARG A 44 -30.41 9.78 -7.02
CA ARG A 44 -29.40 10.61 -6.34
C ARG A 44 -28.18 10.89 -7.23
N GLU A 45 -27.68 9.88 -7.91
CA GLU A 45 -26.48 9.98 -8.73
C GLU A 45 -26.73 10.76 -10.01
N LYS A 46 -27.81 10.44 -10.72
CA LYS A 46 -28.20 11.18 -11.92
C LYS A 46 -28.58 12.63 -11.63
N THR A 47 -29.14 12.93 -10.46
CA THR A 47 -29.34 14.33 -10.03
C THR A 47 -28.01 15.10 -9.95
N ARG A 48 -26.92 14.47 -9.48
CA ARG A 48 -25.58 15.10 -9.46
C ARG A 48 -25.05 15.35 -10.88
N GLN A 49 -25.36 14.45 -11.80
CA GLN A 49 -24.97 14.54 -13.21
C GLN A 49 -25.92 15.43 -14.04
N LYS A 50 -27.02 15.94 -13.45
CA LYS A 50 -28.10 16.67 -14.14
C LYS A 50 -28.78 15.87 -15.25
N LEU A 51 -28.86 14.54 -15.10
CA LEU A 51 -29.60 13.63 -15.96
C LEU A 51 -30.92 13.26 -15.28
N PHE A 52 -32.03 13.23 -16.02
CA PHE A 52 -33.38 13.01 -15.45
C PHE A 52 -34.14 11.88 -16.16
N GLN A 53 -33.41 10.93 -16.73
CA GLN A 53 -33.98 9.73 -17.37
C GLN A 53 -33.33 8.47 -16.78
N ILE A 54 -34.13 7.45 -16.48
CA ILE A 54 -33.68 6.12 -16.05
C ILE A 54 -33.90 5.15 -17.22
N ASN A 55 -32.81 4.55 -17.68
CA ASN A 55 -32.73 3.68 -18.84
C ASN A 55 -32.47 2.23 -18.38
N GLN A 56 -32.55 1.29 -19.31
CA GLN A 56 -32.24 -0.12 -19.04
C GLN A 56 -30.80 -0.28 -18.50
N ASP A 57 -29.84 0.39 -19.13
CA ASP A 57 -28.43 0.36 -18.74
C ASP A 57 -28.19 0.79 -17.27
N ASP A 58 -28.95 1.76 -16.77
CA ASP A 58 -28.82 2.21 -15.38
C ASP A 58 -29.24 1.11 -14.41
N LEU A 59 -30.34 0.43 -14.72
CA LEU A 59 -30.81 -0.68 -13.89
C LEU A 59 -29.84 -1.86 -13.98
N GLU A 60 -29.37 -2.22 -15.17
CA GLU A 60 -28.41 -3.29 -15.35
C GLU A 60 -27.11 -3.03 -14.59
N THR A 61 -26.63 -1.79 -14.62
CA THR A 61 -25.41 -1.39 -13.90
C THR A 61 -25.60 -1.47 -12.38
N TYR A 62 -26.73 -0.96 -11.86
CA TYR A 62 -26.98 -0.94 -10.41
C TYR A 62 -27.41 -2.32 -9.87
N LEU A 63 -27.89 -3.21 -10.73
CA LEU A 63 -28.15 -4.61 -10.42
C LEU A 63 -26.90 -5.49 -10.55
N GLY A 64 -25.77 -4.94 -11.03
CA GLY A 64 -24.54 -5.71 -11.27
C GLY A 64 -24.61 -6.66 -12.46
N ILE A 65 -25.58 -6.46 -13.35
CA ILE A 65 -25.73 -7.22 -14.61
C ILE A 65 -24.73 -6.71 -15.65
N LYS A 66 -24.45 -5.40 -15.63
CA LYS A 66 -23.53 -4.73 -16.54
C LYS A 66 -22.45 -3.97 -15.76
N GLU A 67 -21.25 -3.91 -16.31
CA GLU A 67 -20.14 -3.17 -15.72
C GLU A 67 -20.35 -1.66 -15.88
N ASP A 68 -20.10 -0.91 -14.80
CA ASP A 68 -20.11 0.55 -14.83
C ASP A 68 -18.80 1.07 -15.44
N LEU A 69 -18.87 1.42 -16.73
CA LEU A 69 -17.75 1.95 -17.52
C LEU A 69 -17.34 3.37 -17.12
N SER A 70 -18.13 4.07 -16.29
CA SER A 70 -17.76 5.41 -15.82
C SER A 70 -16.68 5.38 -14.73
N LEU A 71 -16.48 4.23 -14.11
CA LEU A 71 -15.49 4.03 -13.04
C LEU A 71 -14.17 3.52 -13.63
N GLN A 72 -13.10 4.31 -13.47
CA GLN A 72 -11.78 3.94 -13.94
C GLN A 72 -11.18 2.82 -13.10
N SER A 73 -10.52 1.86 -13.76
CA SER A 73 -9.90 0.67 -13.15
C SER A 73 -8.47 0.40 -13.67
N GLU A 74 -7.81 1.42 -14.24
CA GLU A 74 -6.44 1.29 -14.74
C GLU A 74 -5.45 1.07 -13.59
N VAL A 75 -4.59 0.06 -13.74
CA VAL A 75 -3.50 -0.24 -12.81
C VAL A 75 -2.18 -0.12 -13.53
N LYS A 76 -1.26 0.66 -12.95
CA LYS A 76 0.13 0.77 -13.41
C LYS A 76 1.09 0.37 -12.29
N ILE A 77 1.84 -0.70 -12.50
CA ILE A 77 2.88 -1.14 -11.56
C ILE A 77 4.11 -0.27 -11.74
N LEU A 78 4.41 0.57 -10.74
CA LEU A 78 5.58 1.46 -10.76
C LEU A 78 6.89 0.70 -10.49
N SER A 79 6.84 -0.31 -9.61
CA SER A 79 7.97 -1.15 -9.27
C SER A 79 7.50 -2.51 -8.78
N ASP A 80 8.10 -3.56 -9.32
CA ASP A 80 7.95 -4.96 -8.91
C ASP A 80 9.38 -5.56 -8.77
N PRO A 81 9.73 -6.14 -7.60
CA PRO A 81 11.04 -6.74 -7.36
C PRO A 81 11.23 -8.11 -8.04
N THR A 82 10.18 -8.78 -8.53
CA THR A 82 10.18 -10.16 -9.05
C THR A 82 11.28 -10.44 -10.07
N GLY A 83 11.43 -9.56 -11.07
CA GLY A 83 12.50 -9.66 -12.08
C GLY A 83 13.79 -8.93 -11.72
N LYS A 84 13.88 -8.31 -10.54
CA LYS A 84 14.95 -7.37 -10.16
C LYS A 84 15.71 -7.79 -8.91
N ILE A 85 15.48 -9.01 -8.41
CA ILE A 85 16.22 -9.55 -7.28
C ILE A 85 17.68 -9.76 -7.67
N THR A 86 18.57 -8.91 -7.17
CA THR A 86 20.02 -9.04 -7.36
C THR A 86 20.58 -10.10 -6.42
N SER A 87 21.42 -10.98 -6.96
CA SER A 87 22.10 -12.08 -6.28
C SER A 87 23.45 -11.69 -5.66
N GLY A 88 23.63 -10.45 -5.21
CA GLY A 88 24.90 -10.03 -4.62
C GLY A 88 25.24 -10.88 -3.40
N GLU A 89 26.29 -11.71 -3.48
CA GLU A 89 26.68 -12.63 -2.41
C GLU A 89 27.73 -12.02 -1.47
N GLY A 90 27.65 -12.41 -0.19
CA GLY A 90 28.64 -12.10 0.84
C GLY A 90 28.93 -10.60 0.99
N VAL A 91 30.17 -10.29 1.34
CA VAL A 91 30.63 -8.91 1.65
C VAL A 91 30.39 -7.95 0.48
N LYS A 92 30.61 -8.41 -0.77
CA LYS A 92 30.38 -7.59 -1.97
C LYS A 92 28.91 -7.18 -2.09
N GLY A 93 27.98 -8.10 -1.81
CA GLY A 93 26.55 -7.83 -1.81
C GLY A 93 26.14 -6.78 -0.77
N TYR A 94 26.62 -6.91 0.47
CA TYR A 94 26.34 -5.94 1.53
C TYR A 94 26.92 -4.56 1.22
N ASN A 95 28.17 -4.49 0.73
CA ASN A 95 28.77 -3.21 0.34
C ASN A 95 27.96 -2.52 -0.77
N ALA A 96 27.49 -3.29 -1.77
CA ALA A 96 26.64 -2.76 -2.83
C ALA A 96 25.27 -2.28 -2.29
N LEU A 97 24.67 -3.01 -1.35
CA LEU A 97 23.41 -2.65 -0.71
C LEU A 97 23.53 -1.31 0.05
N PHE A 98 24.52 -1.18 0.94
CA PHE A 98 24.71 0.04 1.73
C PHE A 98 25.13 1.24 0.87
N SER A 99 25.99 1.03 -0.13
CA SER A 99 26.34 2.07 -1.11
C SER A 99 25.11 2.54 -1.89
N SER A 100 24.28 1.61 -2.36
CA SER A 100 23.03 1.94 -3.07
C SER A 100 22.04 2.68 -2.17
N ARG A 101 21.87 2.22 -0.92
CA ARG A 101 21.04 2.90 0.10
C ARG A 101 21.50 4.32 0.33
N PHE A 102 22.78 4.52 0.63
CA PHE A 102 23.36 5.84 0.87
C PHE A 102 23.16 6.76 -0.34
N ASN A 103 23.49 6.30 -1.54
CA ASN A 103 23.39 7.13 -2.75
C ASN A 103 21.94 7.52 -3.07
N LYS A 104 20.98 6.60 -2.91
CA LYS A 104 19.56 6.90 -3.14
C LYS A 104 19.01 7.92 -2.14
N LEU A 105 19.34 7.78 -0.86
CA LEU A 105 18.89 8.69 0.20
C LEU A 105 19.62 10.05 0.13
N LYS A 106 20.90 10.04 -0.22
CA LYS A 106 21.66 11.27 -0.52
C LYS A 106 21.04 12.03 -1.68
N ARG A 107 20.59 11.34 -2.73
CA ARG A 107 19.90 11.99 -3.84
C ARG A 107 18.63 12.70 -3.38
N ILE A 108 17.81 12.06 -2.53
CA ILE A 108 16.60 12.68 -1.97
C ILE A 108 16.95 13.93 -1.16
N ILE A 109 17.93 13.85 -0.25
CA ILE A 109 18.27 15.01 0.58
C ILE A 109 18.98 16.13 -0.19
N SER A 110 19.53 15.83 -1.37
CA SER A 110 20.20 16.82 -2.24
C SER A 110 19.22 17.82 -2.87
N ASP A 111 17.92 17.53 -2.86
CA ASP A 111 16.90 18.47 -3.32
C ASP A 111 16.69 19.64 -2.33
N ARG A 112 17.20 19.50 -1.09
CA ARG A 112 17.12 20.55 -0.07
C ARG A 112 18.17 21.65 -0.30
N PRO A 113 17.86 22.94 -0.04
CA PRO A 113 18.81 24.04 -0.22
C PRO A 113 20.13 23.89 0.57
N GLU A 114 20.06 23.34 1.78
CA GLU A 114 21.20 23.18 2.70
C GLU A 114 22.23 22.17 2.17
N SER A 115 21.82 21.25 1.31
CA SER A 115 22.69 20.22 0.73
C SER A 115 23.86 20.79 -0.09
N LYS A 116 23.78 22.05 -0.54
CA LYS A 116 24.88 22.76 -1.22
C LYS A 116 26.12 22.93 -0.36
N LEU A 117 25.95 22.90 0.96
CA LEU A 117 27.03 23.03 1.95
C LEU A 117 27.55 21.67 2.43
N LEU A 118 27.05 20.57 1.85
CA LEU A 118 27.40 19.22 2.26
C LEU A 118 28.87 18.91 1.95
N LYS A 119 29.56 18.37 2.95
CA LYS A 119 30.95 17.90 2.91
C LYS A 119 30.98 16.41 3.12
N SER A 120 31.96 15.74 2.50
CA SER A 120 32.21 14.33 2.77
C SER A 120 32.88 14.16 4.13
N ALA A 121 32.67 13.02 4.78
CA ALA A 121 33.29 12.73 6.08
C ALA A 121 34.82 12.87 6.04
N ALA A 122 35.46 12.40 4.96
CA ALA A 122 36.91 12.53 4.79
C ALA A 122 37.38 14.00 4.68
N SER A 123 36.61 14.86 4.03
CA SER A 123 36.97 16.28 3.82
C SER A 123 36.90 17.11 5.09
N LEU A 124 36.10 16.68 6.08
CA LEU A 124 35.95 17.39 7.34
C LEU A 124 37.20 17.33 8.20
N LYS A 125 37.97 16.23 8.17
CA LYS A 125 39.19 16.06 8.99
C LYS A 125 40.18 17.23 8.90
N ASN A 126 40.20 17.93 7.78
CA ASN A 126 41.10 19.07 7.51
C ASN A 126 40.36 20.41 7.32
N ALA A 127 39.05 20.46 7.55
CA ALA A 127 38.25 21.65 7.28
C ALA A 127 38.38 22.68 8.42
N LYS A 128 38.65 23.94 8.07
CA LYS A 128 38.43 25.07 8.99
C LYS A 128 36.94 25.38 9.00
N ILE A 129 36.32 25.26 10.17
CA ILE A 129 34.88 25.49 10.35
C ILE A 129 34.67 26.93 10.78
N ASP A 130 34.64 27.85 9.82
CA ASP A 130 34.32 29.25 10.10
C ASP A 130 32.79 29.49 10.15
N ASN A 131 32.01 28.59 9.54
CA ASN A 131 30.54 28.60 9.48
C ASN A 131 29.96 27.19 9.70
N ASP A 132 28.65 27.09 9.91
CA ASP A 132 27.95 25.80 9.94
C ASP A 132 28.21 25.00 8.65
N LEU A 133 28.59 23.74 8.80
CA LEU A 133 28.77 22.78 7.71
C LEU A 133 27.73 21.67 7.81
N TYR A 134 27.60 20.89 6.74
CA TYR A 134 26.68 19.76 6.71
C TYR A 134 27.42 18.50 6.32
N VAL A 135 27.05 17.39 6.95
CA VAL A 135 27.57 16.05 6.66
C VAL A 135 26.41 15.08 6.61
N CYS A 136 26.44 14.09 5.73
CA CYS A 136 25.44 13.01 5.75
C CYS A 136 26.11 11.66 5.83
N GLY A 137 25.44 10.70 6.43
CA GLY A 137 25.92 9.33 6.54
C GLY A 137 24.84 8.39 7.06
N LEU A 138 25.18 7.11 7.07
CA LEU A 138 24.43 6.09 7.78
C LEU A 138 24.88 6.07 9.24
N VAL A 139 23.94 5.99 10.18
CA VAL A 139 24.25 5.95 11.62
C VAL A 139 24.88 4.59 11.96
N THR A 140 26.13 4.58 12.41
CA THR A 140 26.83 3.34 12.82
C THR A 140 26.96 3.22 14.34
N VAL A 141 26.97 4.36 15.04
CA VAL A 141 27.00 4.41 16.51
C VAL A 141 26.06 5.50 16.99
N ARG A 142 25.29 5.17 18.02
CA ARG A 142 24.52 6.11 18.84
C ARG A 142 24.71 5.74 20.30
N ASN A 143 25.45 6.56 21.05
CA ASN A 143 25.65 6.38 22.48
C ASN A 143 25.13 7.61 23.22
N SER A 144 24.17 7.41 24.12
CA SER A 144 23.53 8.48 24.88
C SER A 144 23.88 8.36 26.36
N GLU A 145 24.42 9.45 26.90
CA GLU A 145 24.70 9.65 28.31
C GLU A 145 23.85 10.82 28.84
N ARG A 146 23.88 11.09 30.15
CA ARG A 146 22.93 11.99 30.83
C ARG A 146 22.80 13.38 30.20
N ASN A 147 23.90 13.95 29.68
CA ASN A 147 23.93 15.31 29.14
C ASN A 147 24.48 15.37 27.71
N VAL A 148 24.74 14.23 27.09
CA VAL A 148 25.45 14.18 25.82
C VAL A 148 25.08 12.94 25.01
N THR A 149 24.88 13.11 23.71
CA THR A 149 24.71 11.99 22.78
C THR A 149 25.80 12.04 21.70
N LYS A 150 26.58 10.97 21.60
CA LYS A 150 27.57 10.75 20.56
C LYS A 150 26.94 10.01 19.39
N ILE A 151 27.13 10.54 18.18
CA ILE A 151 26.71 9.91 16.93
C ILE A 151 27.93 9.72 16.03
N VAL A 152 28.03 8.55 15.42
CA VAL A 152 28.95 8.30 14.31
C VAL A 152 28.15 8.08 13.03
N LEU A 153 28.47 8.86 12.01
CA LEU A 153 27.90 8.78 10.67
C LEU A 153 28.96 8.25 9.70
N GLU A 154 28.59 7.33 8.83
CA GLU A 154 29.47 6.79 7.80
C GLU A 154 28.97 7.13 6.39
N ASP A 155 29.86 7.66 5.56
CA ASP A 155 29.67 7.82 4.13
C ASP A 155 30.73 6.99 3.36
N PRO A 156 30.63 6.84 2.03
CA PRO A 156 31.62 6.08 1.26
C PRO A 156 33.06 6.61 1.33
N SER A 157 33.29 7.83 1.85
CA SER A 157 34.61 8.42 2.04
C SER A 157 35.21 8.13 3.42
N GLY A 158 34.39 7.79 4.42
CA GLY A 158 34.83 7.44 5.75
C GLY A 158 33.79 7.74 6.83
N SER A 159 34.26 7.84 8.07
CA SER A 159 33.41 8.13 9.23
C SER A 159 33.57 9.55 9.75
N PHE A 160 32.48 10.08 10.27
CA PHE A 160 32.37 11.34 10.97
C PHE A 160 31.83 11.07 12.38
N GLU A 161 32.45 11.69 13.39
CA GLU A 161 32.00 11.63 14.77
C GLU A 161 31.57 13.02 15.25
N GLY A 162 30.38 13.10 15.81
CA GLY A 162 29.82 14.33 16.35
C GLY A 162 29.10 14.13 17.67
N ILE A 163 29.01 15.21 18.43
CA ILE A 163 28.41 15.24 19.77
C ILE A 163 27.22 16.18 19.80
N ILE A 164 26.12 15.74 20.41
CA ILE A 164 24.92 16.54 20.68
C ILE A 164 24.88 16.86 22.17
N PHE A 165 24.75 18.14 22.51
CA PHE A 165 24.53 18.62 23.89
C PHE A 165 23.09 19.09 24.13
N ASP A 166 22.40 19.54 23.09
CA ASP A 166 21.03 20.04 23.19
C ASP A 166 20.06 18.93 23.61
N GLU A 167 19.31 19.13 24.68
CA GLU A 167 18.46 18.09 25.28
C GLU A 167 17.31 17.64 24.35
N GLU A 168 16.71 18.56 23.59
CA GLU A 168 15.66 18.22 22.64
C GLU A 168 16.23 17.42 21.46
N LEU A 169 17.37 17.85 20.92
CA LEU A 169 18.05 17.13 19.85
C LEU A 169 18.57 15.75 20.30
N GLN A 170 18.91 15.57 21.58
CA GLN A 170 19.21 14.26 22.15
C GLN A 170 18.00 13.32 22.13
N LYS A 171 16.78 13.83 22.40
CA LYS A 171 15.55 13.03 22.26
C LYS A 171 15.33 12.61 20.81
N THR A 172 15.52 13.52 19.86
CA THR A 172 15.46 13.21 18.42
C THR A 172 16.50 12.15 18.05
N ALA A 173 17.75 12.31 18.49
CA ALA A 173 18.82 11.34 18.28
C ALA A 173 18.48 9.96 18.88
N GLY A 174 17.82 9.91 20.04
CA GLY A 174 17.35 8.69 20.69
C GLY A 174 16.33 7.88 19.88
N THR A 175 15.72 8.48 18.86
CA THR A 175 14.81 7.77 17.94
C THR A 175 15.52 7.18 16.73
N LEU A 176 16.79 7.53 16.48
CA LEU A 176 17.54 7.07 15.31
C LEU A 176 17.80 5.56 15.35
N LEU A 177 17.58 4.89 14.22
CA LEU A 177 17.95 3.49 14.03
C LEU A 177 19.38 3.37 13.51
N MET A 178 20.03 2.24 13.79
CA MET A 178 21.30 1.90 13.13
C MET A 178 21.06 1.75 11.62
N ASP A 179 22.07 2.14 10.84
CA ASP A 179 22.05 2.20 9.38
C ASP A 179 21.00 3.14 8.77
N GLN A 180 20.38 4.01 9.59
CA GLN A 180 19.51 5.08 9.12
C GLN A 180 20.35 6.19 8.49
N PHE A 181 19.91 6.70 7.34
CA PHE A 181 20.55 7.86 6.72
C PHE A 181 20.10 9.15 7.40
N VAL A 182 21.05 10.01 7.76
CA VAL A 182 20.81 11.33 8.34
C VAL A 182 21.80 12.33 7.76
N MET A 183 21.35 13.58 7.58
CA MET A 183 22.23 14.73 7.39
C MET A 183 22.30 15.54 8.69
N ALA A 184 23.49 15.81 9.18
CA ALA A 184 23.73 16.60 10.39
C ALA A 184 24.23 17.99 10.01
N ARG A 185 23.68 19.02 10.66
CA ARG A 185 24.28 20.36 10.69
C ARG A 185 25.31 20.39 11.81
N ILE A 186 26.53 20.78 11.48
CA ILE A 186 27.67 20.68 12.39
C ILE A 186 28.37 22.03 12.57
N GLY A 187 28.88 22.27 13.77
CA GLY A 187 29.76 23.40 14.10
C GLY A 187 31.03 22.92 14.81
N SER A 188 32.00 23.83 14.94
CA SER A 188 33.26 23.54 15.66
C SER A 188 33.04 23.44 17.16
N ALA A 189 33.66 22.44 17.80
CA ALA A 189 33.91 22.45 19.24
C ALA A 189 35.24 23.16 19.54
N LYS A 190 35.43 23.58 20.81
CA LYS A 190 36.69 24.20 21.28
C LYS A 190 37.91 23.27 21.23
N ASN A 191 37.71 21.95 21.21
CA ASN A 191 38.76 20.93 21.31
C ASN A 191 38.87 20.06 20.05
N SER A 192 38.78 20.63 18.84
CA SER A 192 38.90 19.93 17.54
C SER A 192 37.84 18.85 17.23
N GLY A 193 36.81 18.70 18.06
CA GLY A 193 35.62 17.88 17.79
C GLY A 193 34.51 18.66 17.09
N TYR A 194 33.42 17.96 16.76
CA TYR A 194 32.25 18.53 16.08
C TYR A 194 31.02 18.50 16.99
N ILE A 195 30.31 19.62 17.03
CA ILE A 195 29.01 19.72 17.69
C ILE A 195 27.93 19.59 16.62
N ILE A 196 27.05 18.61 16.79
CA ILE A 196 25.84 18.47 15.96
C ILE A 196 24.80 19.42 16.53
N LYS A 197 24.33 20.34 15.68
CA LYS A 197 23.35 21.39 16.01
C LYS A 197 21.95 21.09 15.48
N ASP A 198 21.85 20.13 14.55
CA ASP A 198 20.57 19.70 13.98
C ASP A 198 20.72 18.34 13.27
N LEU A 199 19.62 17.58 13.19
CA LEU A 199 19.52 16.31 12.48
C LEU A 199 18.38 16.41 11.46
N ILE A 200 18.73 16.26 10.19
CA ILE A 200 17.85 16.47 9.04
C ILE A 200 17.67 15.14 8.31
N PHE A 201 16.40 14.77 8.13
CA PHE A 201 15.99 13.50 7.52
C PHE A 201 15.61 13.69 6.05
N PRO A 202 15.78 12.67 5.19
CA PRO A 202 15.11 12.62 3.91
C PRO A 202 13.60 12.68 4.13
N ASP A 203 12.91 13.59 3.46
CA ASP A 203 11.48 13.85 3.65
C ASP A 203 10.78 14.00 2.28
N ILE A 204 9.45 13.91 2.28
CA ILE A 204 8.61 14.04 1.09
C ILE A 204 8.14 15.50 0.99
N PRO A 205 8.35 16.19 -0.14
CA PRO A 205 7.87 17.56 -0.29
C PRO A 205 6.35 17.60 -0.33
N ASP A 206 5.77 18.71 0.13
CA ASP A 206 4.34 18.96 -0.03
C ASP A 206 3.96 18.97 -1.52
N GLN A 207 3.04 18.10 -1.91
CA GLN A 207 2.52 18.02 -3.27
C GLN A 207 1.08 18.53 -3.33
N ALA A 208 0.74 19.19 -4.45
CA ALA A 208 -0.64 19.57 -4.72
C ALA A 208 -1.54 18.33 -4.77
N LYS A 209 -2.72 18.42 -4.17
CA LYS A 209 -3.69 17.31 -4.17
C LYS A 209 -4.30 17.16 -5.57
N ASN A 210 -3.99 16.04 -6.23
CA ASN A 210 -4.71 15.62 -7.43
C ASN A 210 -6.05 14.99 -7.03
N LYS A 211 -7.09 15.20 -7.85
CA LYS A 211 -8.41 14.55 -7.67
C LYS A 211 -8.70 13.68 -8.88
N SER A 212 -9.37 12.56 -8.63
CA SER A 212 -9.87 11.68 -9.68
C SER A 212 -11.11 12.27 -10.34
N GLU A 213 -11.29 11.96 -11.62
CA GLU A 213 -12.53 12.24 -12.38
C GLU A 213 -13.65 11.26 -12.03
N SER A 214 -13.31 10.08 -11.49
CA SER A 214 -14.26 9.05 -11.04
C SER A 214 -14.16 8.75 -9.54
N ASP A 215 -15.29 8.44 -8.91
CA ASP A 215 -15.41 8.11 -7.48
C ASP A 215 -15.28 6.60 -7.24
N ALA A 216 -14.10 6.04 -7.58
CA ALA A 216 -13.77 4.63 -7.39
C ALA A 216 -13.12 4.39 -6.02
N TYR A 217 -13.36 3.21 -5.45
CA TYR A 217 -12.80 2.79 -4.15
C TYR A 217 -11.81 1.64 -4.29
N ALA A 218 -10.90 1.59 -3.31
CA ALA A 218 -9.96 0.50 -3.10
C ALA A 218 -10.19 -0.11 -1.71
N VAL A 219 -10.11 -1.44 -1.62
CA VAL A 219 -10.09 -2.18 -0.37
C VAL A 219 -8.67 -2.63 -0.08
N PHE A 220 -8.24 -2.50 1.18
CA PHE A 220 -6.95 -2.94 1.66
C PHE A 220 -7.15 -4.09 2.63
N LEU A 221 -6.53 -5.23 2.31
CA LEU A 221 -6.51 -6.46 3.10
C LEU A 221 -5.04 -6.85 3.35
N SER A 222 -4.80 -7.62 4.40
CA SER A 222 -3.55 -8.33 4.67
C SER A 222 -3.85 -9.45 5.67
N ASP A 223 -2.87 -10.31 5.95
CA ASP A 223 -2.93 -11.27 7.06
C ASP A 223 -4.18 -12.15 7.01
N LEU A 224 -4.52 -12.62 5.82
CA LEU A 224 -5.66 -13.52 5.63
C LEU A 224 -5.37 -14.90 6.24
N HIS A 225 -4.11 -15.34 6.21
CA HIS A 225 -3.65 -16.61 6.80
C HIS A 225 -4.55 -17.80 6.41
N ILE A 226 -4.95 -17.85 5.13
CA ILE A 226 -5.84 -18.89 4.60
C ILE A 226 -5.17 -20.25 4.78
N GLY A 227 -5.93 -21.17 5.38
CA GLY A 227 -5.43 -22.50 5.73
C GLY A 227 -5.19 -22.71 7.22
N SER A 228 -5.17 -21.63 8.01
CA SER A 228 -5.18 -21.68 9.47
C SER A 228 -6.56 -22.04 10.03
N LYS A 229 -6.60 -22.64 11.23
CA LYS A 229 -7.84 -22.81 12.03
C LYS A 229 -8.44 -21.47 12.47
N TYR A 230 -7.62 -20.42 12.49
CA TYR A 230 -8.03 -19.08 12.92
C TYR A 230 -8.49 -18.19 11.76
N PHE A 231 -8.43 -18.68 10.51
CA PHE A 231 -8.96 -17.95 9.38
C PHE A 231 -10.48 -17.79 9.50
N MET A 232 -10.95 -16.54 9.50
CA MET A 232 -12.35 -16.12 9.58
C MET A 232 -13.06 -16.32 8.24
N GLU A 233 -13.24 -17.59 7.84
CA GLU A 233 -13.74 -17.95 6.52
C GLU A 233 -15.18 -17.50 6.26
N GLU A 234 -16.04 -17.53 7.28
CA GLU A 234 -17.42 -17.08 7.18
C GLU A 234 -17.47 -15.58 6.89
N GLU A 235 -16.72 -14.79 7.66
CA GLU A 235 -16.67 -13.33 7.53
C GLU A 235 -16.00 -12.90 6.22
N PHE A 236 -14.95 -13.61 5.79
CA PHE A 236 -14.37 -13.36 4.47
C PHE A 236 -15.36 -13.69 3.34
N THR A 237 -16.13 -14.77 3.49
CA THR A 237 -17.16 -15.15 2.50
C THR A 237 -18.29 -14.13 2.45
N ASP A 238 -18.72 -13.61 3.60
CA ASP A 238 -19.71 -12.53 3.70
C ASP A 238 -19.18 -11.23 3.07
N PHE A 239 -17.91 -10.91 3.31
CA PHE A 239 -17.24 -9.76 2.69
C PHE A 239 -17.21 -9.88 1.16
N VAL A 240 -16.83 -11.04 0.61
CA VAL A 240 -16.84 -11.27 -0.84
C VAL A 240 -18.26 -11.21 -1.41
N SER A 241 -19.24 -11.76 -0.68
CA SER A 241 -20.65 -11.68 -1.05
C SER A 241 -21.16 -10.23 -1.06
N TRP A 242 -20.69 -9.41 -0.11
CA TRP A 242 -21.00 -7.98 -0.05
C TRP A 242 -20.34 -7.20 -1.21
N ILE A 243 -19.08 -7.48 -1.56
CA ILE A 243 -18.43 -6.87 -2.74
C ILE A 243 -19.23 -7.15 -4.02
N SER A 244 -19.78 -8.36 -4.14
CA SER A 244 -20.60 -8.78 -5.28
C SER A 244 -22.06 -8.29 -5.22
N SER A 245 -22.42 -7.52 -4.19
CA SER A 245 -23.80 -7.08 -3.95
C SER A 245 -24.10 -5.74 -4.64
N PRO A 246 -25.40 -5.39 -4.82
CA PRO A 246 -25.78 -4.08 -5.36
C PRO A 246 -25.56 -2.92 -4.38
N ASP A 247 -24.82 -3.11 -3.29
CA ASP A 247 -24.54 -2.05 -2.33
C ASP A 247 -23.80 -0.87 -2.99
N PRO A 248 -24.22 0.39 -2.75
CA PRO A 248 -23.65 1.56 -3.42
C PRO A 248 -22.16 1.77 -3.16
N VAL A 249 -21.63 1.29 -2.04
CA VAL A 249 -20.18 1.33 -1.78
C VAL A 249 -19.49 0.21 -2.53
N ALA A 250 -20.03 -1.01 -2.43
CA ALA A 250 -19.48 -2.19 -3.10
C ALA A 250 -19.35 -1.99 -4.62
N ARG A 251 -20.38 -1.43 -5.27
CA ARG A 251 -20.39 -1.16 -6.71
C ARG A 251 -19.30 -0.20 -7.19
N LYS A 252 -18.76 0.63 -6.30
CA LYS A 252 -17.68 1.58 -6.58
C LYS A 252 -16.29 1.00 -6.36
N ILE A 253 -16.18 -0.18 -5.75
CA ILE A 253 -14.89 -0.85 -5.58
C ILE A 253 -14.37 -1.26 -6.96
N ARG A 254 -13.13 -0.87 -7.25
CA ARG A 254 -12.39 -1.28 -8.46
C ARG A 254 -11.08 -1.96 -8.15
N PHE A 255 -10.62 -1.88 -6.90
CA PHE A 255 -9.34 -2.42 -6.49
C PHE A 255 -9.47 -3.15 -5.14
N VAL A 256 -8.86 -4.32 -5.05
CA VAL A 256 -8.57 -5.01 -3.80
C VAL A 256 -7.07 -5.20 -3.75
N LEU A 257 -6.43 -4.72 -2.68
CA LEU A 257 -5.01 -4.88 -2.44
C LEU A 257 -4.85 -5.84 -1.28
N ILE A 258 -4.15 -6.95 -1.49
CA ILE A 258 -3.79 -7.91 -0.44
C ILE A 258 -2.30 -7.74 -0.15
N GLY A 259 -2.00 -7.08 0.96
CA GLY A 259 -0.67 -6.65 1.39
C GLY A 259 0.06 -7.69 2.24
N GLY A 260 0.22 -8.90 1.73
CA GLY A 260 0.96 -9.97 2.39
C GLY A 260 0.12 -10.94 3.21
N ASP A 261 0.72 -12.10 3.49
CA ASP A 261 0.22 -13.19 4.30
C ASP A 261 -1.18 -13.66 3.86
N ILE A 262 -1.28 -14.02 2.59
CA ILE A 262 -2.50 -14.59 2.01
C ILE A 262 -2.77 -15.95 2.63
N VAL A 263 -1.72 -16.77 2.75
CA VAL A 263 -1.79 -18.12 3.31
C VAL A 263 -0.98 -18.21 4.59
N ASP A 264 -1.37 -19.12 5.48
CA ASP A 264 -0.69 -19.31 6.77
C ASP A 264 0.73 -19.88 6.63
N GLY A 265 1.04 -20.47 5.47
CA GLY A 265 2.31 -21.09 5.19
C GLY A 265 2.46 -22.48 5.83
N VAL A 266 3.64 -23.08 5.64
CA VAL A 266 4.00 -24.36 6.25
C VAL A 266 5.42 -24.27 6.80
N GLY A 267 5.58 -24.63 8.07
CA GLY A 267 6.87 -24.61 8.76
C GLY A 267 7.38 -23.21 9.06
N ILE A 268 6.48 -22.26 9.32
CA ILE A 268 6.81 -20.87 9.66
C ILE A 268 7.33 -20.77 11.10
N TYR A 269 6.68 -21.47 12.04
CA TYR A 269 7.06 -21.48 13.45
C TYR A 269 6.85 -22.86 14.11
N PRO A 270 7.46 -23.14 15.28
CA PRO A 270 7.33 -24.43 15.95
C PRO A 270 5.87 -24.76 16.30
N ASN A 271 5.47 -26.02 16.08
CA ASN A 271 4.12 -26.55 16.32
C ASN A 271 3.00 -26.00 15.41
N GLN A 272 3.30 -25.22 14.36
CA GLN A 272 2.30 -24.68 13.42
C GLN A 272 1.37 -25.77 12.84
N ASN A 273 1.87 -26.99 12.63
CA ASN A 273 1.07 -28.11 12.11
C ASN A 273 -0.18 -28.46 12.94
N LYS A 274 -0.21 -28.08 14.24
CA LYS A 274 -1.39 -28.25 15.10
C LYS A 274 -2.48 -27.21 14.83
N GLU A 275 -2.13 -26.11 14.17
CA GLU A 275 -2.98 -24.95 13.89
C GLU A 275 -3.44 -24.90 12.44
N LEU A 276 -2.83 -25.70 11.55
CA LEU A 276 -3.23 -25.81 10.16
C LEU A 276 -4.48 -26.67 9.97
N VAL A 277 -5.40 -26.17 9.13
CA VAL A 277 -6.48 -26.95 8.50
C VAL A 277 -5.98 -27.51 7.17
N CYS A 278 -5.39 -26.66 6.32
CA CYS A 278 -4.74 -27.05 5.06
C CYS A 278 -3.25 -27.31 5.33
N GLN A 279 -2.83 -28.56 5.17
CA GLN A 279 -1.51 -29.03 5.62
C GLN A 279 -0.39 -28.72 4.62
N THR A 280 -0.73 -28.37 3.38
CA THR A 280 0.22 -28.07 2.32
C THR A 280 0.03 -26.67 1.74
N ILE A 281 1.11 -26.07 1.25
CA ILE A 281 1.07 -24.76 0.57
C ILE A 281 0.11 -24.79 -0.62
N GLN A 282 0.08 -25.90 -1.35
CA GLN A 282 -0.78 -26.10 -2.51
C GLN A 282 -2.26 -26.07 -2.12
N GLU A 283 -2.64 -26.76 -1.04
CA GLU A 283 -4.01 -26.72 -0.50
C GLU A 283 -4.40 -25.29 -0.07
N GLN A 284 -3.50 -24.61 0.64
CA GLN A 284 -3.74 -23.25 1.13
C GLN A 284 -3.94 -22.27 -0.03
N LEU A 285 -3.04 -22.29 -1.02
CA LEU A 285 -3.14 -21.43 -2.19
C LEU A 285 -4.35 -21.79 -3.06
N LYS A 286 -4.72 -23.07 -3.16
CA LYS A 286 -5.91 -23.48 -3.88
C LYS A 286 -7.18 -22.93 -3.21
N LYS A 287 -7.27 -23.03 -1.88
CA LYS A 287 -8.36 -22.44 -1.11
C LYS A 287 -8.41 -20.92 -1.26
N ALA A 288 -7.26 -20.25 -1.22
CA ALA A 288 -7.16 -18.81 -1.45
C ALA A 288 -7.65 -18.43 -2.86
N GLU A 289 -7.23 -19.16 -3.88
CA GLU A 289 -7.69 -18.98 -5.26
C GLU A 289 -9.21 -19.13 -5.38
N ASP A 290 -9.80 -20.17 -4.78
CA ASP A 290 -11.24 -20.44 -4.84
C ASP A 290 -12.08 -19.36 -4.14
N LEU A 291 -11.54 -18.76 -3.07
CA LEU A 291 -12.17 -17.64 -2.37
C LEU A 291 -12.04 -16.32 -3.16
N ILE A 292 -10.85 -16.05 -3.71
CA ILE A 292 -10.56 -14.87 -4.52
C ILE A 292 -11.35 -14.90 -5.84
N ASP A 293 -11.63 -16.07 -6.41
CA ASP A 293 -12.41 -16.21 -7.64
C ASP A 293 -13.83 -15.64 -7.53
N LYS A 294 -14.38 -15.67 -6.33
CA LYS A 294 -15.73 -15.17 -6.05
C LYS A 294 -15.80 -13.64 -6.06
N ILE A 295 -14.66 -12.95 -6.10
CA ILE A 295 -14.60 -11.49 -6.28
C ILE A 295 -14.93 -11.15 -7.74
N PRO A 296 -15.80 -10.15 -8.00
CA PRO A 296 -16.21 -9.76 -9.35
C PRO A 296 -15.05 -9.41 -10.28
N LYS A 297 -15.15 -9.81 -11.56
CA LYS A 297 -14.07 -9.65 -12.56
C LYS A 297 -13.73 -8.19 -12.89
N ASN A 298 -14.67 -7.26 -12.68
CA ASN A 298 -14.46 -5.82 -12.82
C ASN A 298 -13.63 -5.21 -11.68
N VAL A 299 -13.31 -5.99 -10.63
CA VAL A 299 -12.42 -5.58 -9.53
C VAL A 299 -11.03 -6.14 -9.78
N LYS A 300 -10.03 -5.26 -9.88
CA LYS A 300 -8.62 -5.62 -10.00
C LYS A 300 -8.06 -5.98 -8.62
N ILE A 301 -7.39 -7.12 -8.53
CA ILE A 301 -6.89 -7.69 -7.29
C ILE A 301 -5.37 -7.67 -7.37
N ILE A 302 -4.72 -6.85 -6.55
CA ILE A 302 -3.27 -6.74 -6.49
C ILE A 302 -2.80 -7.52 -5.27
N ILE A 303 -1.91 -8.46 -5.48
CA ILE A 303 -1.47 -9.40 -4.45
C ILE A 303 0.04 -9.25 -4.25
N MET A 304 0.42 -8.86 -3.04
CA MET A 304 1.80 -8.82 -2.56
C MET A 304 2.02 -9.98 -1.58
N PRO A 305 3.17 -10.68 -1.61
CA PRO A 305 3.50 -11.71 -0.63
C PRO A 305 3.89 -11.11 0.72
N GLY A 306 3.67 -11.86 1.78
CA GLY A 306 4.19 -11.62 3.12
C GLY A 306 5.22 -12.67 3.54
N ASN A 307 5.57 -12.69 4.82
CA ASN A 307 6.58 -13.61 5.36
C ASN A 307 6.07 -15.05 5.51
N HIS A 308 4.76 -15.31 5.55
CA HIS A 308 4.19 -16.66 5.57
C HIS A 308 4.10 -17.28 4.18
N ASP A 309 3.85 -16.46 3.16
CA ASP A 309 3.68 -16.87 1.77
C ASP A 309 4.93 -17.57 1.19
N PRO A 310 4.75 -18.50 0.24
CA PRO A 310 5.87 -19.24 -0.33
C PRO A 310 6.70 -18.37 -1.29
N GLY A 311 8.03 -18.48 -1.18
CA GLY A 311 8.96 -17.72 -2.02
C GLY A 311 10.20 -17.33 -1.24
N ARG A 312 10.72 -16.14 -1.54
CA ARG A 312 11.87 -15.56 -0.83
C ARG A 312 11.44 -15.14 0.59
N ARG A 313 12.21 -15.51 1.61
CA ARG A 313 11.96 -15.11 3.01
C ARG A 313 12.54 -13.74 3.38
N ALA A 314 13.47 -13.21 2.59
CA ALA A 314 14.11 -11.92 2.84
C ALA A 314 13.48 -10.81 1.99
N LEU A 315 13.38 -9.60 2.55
CA LEU A 315 12.94 -8.42 1.80
C LEU A 315 14.01 -7.96 0.78
N PRO A 316 13.59 -7.28 -0.31
CA PRO A 316 12.22 -7.24 -0.81
C PRO A 316 11.78 -8.63 -1.29
N GLN A 317 10.50 -8.96 -1.10
CA GLN A 317 9.94 -10.24 -1.55
C GLN A 317 9.40 -10.11 -2.97
N PRO A 318 9.81 -10.98 -3.91
CA PRO A 318 9.20 -11.10 -5.22
C PRO A 318 7.83 -11.77 -5.10
N ALA A 319 6.94 -11.52 -6.05
CA ALA A 319 5.62 -12.13 -6.14
C ALA A 319 5.65 -13.66 -5.90
N ILE A 320 4.57 -14.19 -5.31
CA ILE A 320 4.42 -15.63 -5.06
C ILE A 320 4.70 -16.41 -6.35
N PRO A 321 5.74 -17.26 -6.40
CA PRO A 321 6.17 -17.87 -7.66
C PRO A 321 5.06 -18.69 -8.33
N LYS A 322 4.88 -18.51 -9.65
CA LYS A 322 3.85 -19.19 -10.46
C LYS A 322 3.82 -20.71 -10.28
N LYS A 323 4.96 -21.33 -9.99
CA LYS A 323 5.05 -22.78 -9.73
C LYS A 323 4.21 -23.27 -8.54
N TYR A 324 3.87 -22.39 -7.59
CA TYR A 324 3.10 -22.77 -6.40
C TYR A 324 1.59 -22.72 -6.63
N ASN A 325 1.11 -21.80 -7.47
CA ASN A 325 -0.26 -21.75 -7.94
C ASN A 325 -0.30 -20.96 -9.26
N SER A 326 -0.59 -21.63 -10.38
CA SER A 326 -0.71 -20.96 -11.68
C SER A 326 -2.06 -20.26 -11.86
N GLY A 327 -3.11 -20.73 -11.18
CA GLY A 327 -4.46 -20.19 -11.28
C GLY A 327 -4.55 -18.73 -10.86
N LEU A 328 -3.86 -18.31 -9.80
CA LEU A 328 -3.76 -16.91 -9.40
C LEU A 328 -3.09 -16.04 -10.47
N TRP A 329 -2.10 -16.56 -11.19
CA TRP A 329 -1.39 -15.83 -12.24
C TRP A 329 -2.15 -15.74 -13.57
N GLU A 330 -3.02 -16.70 -13.84
CA GLU A 330 -3.75 -16.82 -15.12
C GLU A 330 -5.06 -16.02 -15.13
N ARG A 331 -5.42 -15.43 -14.00
CA ARG A 331 -6.65 -14.63 -13.84
C ARG A 331 -6.44 -13.21 -14.34
N GLU A 332 -7.29 -12.79 -15.29
CA GLU A 332 -7.21 -11.47 -15.94
C GLU A 332 -7.39 -10.28 -14.98
N ASN A 333 -8.06 -10.50 -13.85
CA ASN A 333 -8.29 -9.47 -12.84
C ASN A 333 -7.34 -9.59 -11.64
N VAL A 334 -6.37 -10.50 -11.65
CA VAL A 334 -5.36 -10.64 -10.59
C VAL A 334 -4.00 -10.17 -11.10
N ILE A 335 -3.30 -9.39 -10.29
CA ILE A 335 -1.96 -8.88 -10.56
C ILE A 335 -1.08 -9.26 -9.38
N MET A 336 -0.16 -10.19 -9.62
CA MET A 336 0.83 -10.64 -8.63
C MET A 336 2.04 -9.71 -8.69
N VAL A 337 2.46 -9.13 -7.55
CA VAL A 337 3.56 -8.17 -7.45
C VAL A 337 4.51 -8.43 -6.28
#